data_AF-A0AAX1UN05-F1
#
_entry.id   AF-A0AAX1UN05-F1
#
_cell.length_a   1.000
_cell.length_b   1.000
_cell.length_c   1.000
_cell.angle_alpha   90.00
_cell.angle_beta   90.00
_cell.angle_gamma   90.00
#
_symmetry.space_group_name_H-M   'P 1'
#
loop_
_entity.id
_entity.type
_entity.pdbx_description
1 polymer ?
#
loop_
_entity_poly.entity_id
_entity_poly.type
_entity_poly.pdbx_seq_one_letter_code
_entity_poly.pdbx_strand_id
1 'polypeptide(L)' 'MSIELHQSAPAFRRPPPVPEAVGAPLDGLMVETVHFDEDGREARRTRRPLHILLAPLRLRRA' A
#
# COMPACT_ATOMS: atom_id res chain seq x y z
N MET A 1 26.26 -37.53 26.48
CA MET A 1 26.50 -36.11 26.18
C MET A 1 25.24 -35.56 25.54
N SER A 2 24.34 -34.96 26.32
CA SER A 2 23.06 -34.46 25.84
C SER A 2 23.17 -32.95 25.67
N ILE A 3 22.90 -32.45 24.46
CA ILE A 3 22.98 -31.03 24.14
C ILE A 3 21.59 -30.44 24.36
N GLU A 4 21.42 -29.68 25.44
CA GLU A 4 20.19 -28.90 25.67
C GLU A 4 20.23 -27.67 24.77
N LEU A 5 19.45 -27.71 23.68
CA LEU A 5 19.23 -26.56 22.80
C LEU A 5 18.34 -25.53 23.51
N HIS A 6 18.97 -24.57 24.17
CA HIS A 6 18.31 -23.36 24.67
C HIS A 6 17.72 -22.58 23.47
N GLN A 7 16.40 -22.66 23.28
CA GLN A 7 15.69 -21.89 22.27
C GLN A 7 15.52 -20.44 22.74
N SER A 8 16.48 -19.58 22.42
CA SER A 8 16.31 -18.13 22.49
C SER A 8 15.59 -17.64 21.23
N ALA A 9 14.27 -17.86 21.15
CA ALA A 9 13.46 -17.23 20.12
C ALA A 9 13.26 -15.74 20.47
N PRO A 10 13.71 -14.77 19.65
CA PRO A 10 13.31 -13.38 19.84
C PRO A 10 11.80 -13.31 19.59
N ALA A 11 11.06 -12.80 20.57
CA ALA A 11 9.62 -12.59 20.44
C ALA A 11 9.35 -11.70 19.22
N PHE A 12 8.88 -12.30 18.14
CA PHE A 12 8.48 -11.59 16.94
C PHE A 12 7.27 -10.73 17.29
N ARG A 13 7.50 -9.47 17.69
CA ARG A 13 6.43 -8.53 17.97
C ARG A 13 5.72 -8.26 16.66
N ARG A 14 4.48 -8.78 16.55
CA ARG A 14 3.59 -8.45 15.46
C ARG A 14 3.47 -6.92 15.42
N PRO A 15 3.74 -6.25 14.28
CA PRO A 15 3.55 -4.82 14.17
C PRO A 15 2.10 -4.48 14.54
N PRO A 16 1.86 -3.32 15.17
CA PRO A 16 0.51 -2.90 15.51
C PRO A 16 -0.36 -2.91 14.24
N PRO A 17 -1.64 -3.29 14.33
CA PRO A 17 -2.54 -3.19 13.21
C PRO A 17 -2.54 -1.74 12.72
N VAL A 18 -2.26 -1.55 11.43
CA VAL A 18 -2.38 -0.23 10.81
C VAL A 18 -3.83 0.18 10.98
N PRO A 19 -4.13 1.40 11.48
CA PRO A 19 -5.50 1.86 11.55
C PRO A 19 -6.09 1.77 10.14
N GLU A 20 -7.07 0.90 9.97
CA GLU A 20 -7.90 0.94 8.77
C GLU A 20 -8.49 2.34 8.76
N ALA A 21 -8.11 3.16 7.77
CA ALA A 21 -8.77 4.42 7.49
C ALA A 21 -10.17 4.09 6.92
N VAL A 22 -11.02 3.46 7.74
CA VAL A 22 -12.40 3.15 7.41
C VAL A 22 -13.16 4.46 7.44
N GLY A 23 -13.50 4.96 6.26
CA GLY A 23 -14.53 5.98 6.13
C GLY A 23 -14.07 7.39 5.85
N ALA A 24 -12.78 7.64 5.52
CA ALA A 24 -12.46 8.89 4.83
C ALA A 24 -13.20 8.88 3.48
N PRO A 25 -14.09 9.85 3.20
CA PRO A 25 -14.76 9.91 1.92
C PRO A 25 -13.68 10.00 0.84
N LEU A 26 -13.67 9.02 -0.06
CA LEU A 26 -12.76 9.01 -1.22
C LEU A 26 -13.12 10.15 -2.19
N ASP A 27 -14.28 10.77 -1.98
CA ASP A 27 -14.72 11.98 -2.65
C ASP A 27 -13.79 13.14 -2.30
N GLY A 28 -13.03 13.57 -3.30
CA GLY A 28 -12.03 14.64 -3.18
C GLY A 28 -10.58 14.14 -3.16
N LEU A 29 -10.32 12.83 -3.00
CA LEU A 29 -8.97 12.30 -3.11
C LEU A 29 -8.51 12.26 -4.58
N MET A 30 -7.32 12.80 -4.82
CA MET A 30 -6.67 12.83 -6.13
C MET A 30 -5.42 11.98 -6.12
N VAL A 31 -5.20 11.22 -7.18
CA VAL A 31 -3.98 10.46 -7.42
C VAL A 31 -3.16 11.17 -8.49
N GLU A 32 -1.87 11.31 -8.23
CA GLU A 32 -0.89 11.84 -9.17
C GLU A 32 0.06 10.73 -9.59
N THR A 33 0.28 10.59 -10.90
CA THR A 33 1.18 9.60 -11.49
C THR A 33 2.19 10.34 -12.34
N VAL A 34 3.47 10.16 -12.04
CA VAL A 34 4.60 10.77 -12.74
C VAL A 34 5.38 9.67 -13.44
N HIS A 35 5.63 9.86 -14.73
CA HIS A 35 6.44 9.00 -15.57
C HIS A 35 7.76 9.73 -15.86
N PHE A 36 8.86 9.00 -15.72
CA PHE A 36 10.20 9.48 -16.01
C PHE A 36 10.70 8.83 -17.31
N ASP A 37 11.52 9.56 -18.07
CA ASP A 37 12.24 9.04 -19.23
C ASP A 37 13.52 8.28 -18.83
N GLU A 38 14.27 7.81 -19.82
CA GLU A 38 15.53 7.08 -19.63
C GLU A 38 16.62 7.93 -18.95
N ASP A 39 16.54 9.25 -19.11
CA ASP A 39 17.44 10.22 -18.46
C ASP A 39 17.01 10.56 -17.02
N GLY A 40 15.92 9.96 -16.54
CA GLY A 40 15.36 10.20 -15.21
C GLY A 40 14.64 11.55 -15.08
N ARG A 41 14.31 12.21 -16.19
CA ARG A 41 13.54 13.45 -16.21
C ARG A 41 12.05 13.17 -16.30
N GLU A 42 11.24 14.06 -15.75
CA GLU A 42 9.79 13.93 -15.80
C GLU A 42 9.30 14.06 -17.26
N ALA A 43 8.80 12.97 -17.82
CA ALA A 43 8.27 12.91 -19.17
C ALA A 43 6.76 13.21 -19.20
N ARG A 44 6.03 12.76 -18.17
CA ARG A 44 4.57 12.91 -18.12
C ARG A 44 4.05 12.91 -16.70
N ARG A 45 3.06 13.75 -16.44
CA ARG A 45 2.28 13.76 -15.20
C ARG A 45 0.80 13.65 -15.51
N THR A 46 0.11 12.82 -14.74
CA THR A 46 -1.36 12.71 -14.83
C THR A 46 -1.96 12.78 -13.45
N ARG A 47 -3.09 13.49 -13.33
CA ARG A 47 -3.83 13.64 -12.08
C ARG A 47 -5.28 13.23 -12.29
N ARG A 48 -5.77 12.31 -11.47
CA ARG A 48 -7.14 11.77 -11.60
C ARG A 48 -7.80 11.57 -10.24
N PRO A 49 -9.12 11.72 -10.13
CA PRO A 49 -9.84 11.35 -8.91
C PRO A 49 -9.67 9.86 -8.59
N LEU A 50 -9.43 9.53 -7.32
CA LEU A 50 -9.18 8.17 -6.87
C LEU A 50 -10.36 7.24 -7.17
N HIS A 51 -11.60 7.74 -7.04
CA HIS A 51 -12.81 6.93 -7.26
C HIS A 51 -12.90 6.35 -8.69
N ILE A 52 -12.34 7.02 -9.69
CA ILE A 52 -12.32 6.52 -11.08
C ILE A 52 -11.40 5.31 -11.20
N LEU A 53 -10.24 5.36 -10.55
CA LEU A 53 -9.25 4.27 -10.58
C LEU A 53 -9.74 3.02 -9.84
N LEU A 54 -10.58 3.22 -8.82
CA LEU A 54 -11.12 2.12 -8.01
C LEU A 54 -12.41 1.53 -8.58
N ALA A 55 -13.08 2.18 -9.53
CA ALA A 55 -14.34 1.69 -10.11
C ALA A 55 -14.25 0.25 -10.68
N PRO A 56 -13.20 -0.14 -11.42
CA PRO A 56 -13.07 -1.51 -11.92
C PRO A 56 -12.92 -2.57 -10.82
N LEU A 57 -12.35 -2.21 -9.67
CA LEU A 57 -12.17 -3.14 -8.53
C LEU A 57 -13.47 -3.39 -7.78
N ARG A 58 -14.40 -2.43 -7.78
CA ARG A 58 -15.73 -2.59 -7.19
C ARG A 58 -16.59 -3.60 -7.95
N LEU A 59 -16.42 -3.67 -9.27
CA LEU A 59 -17.17 -4.60 -10.12
C LEU A 59 -16.77 -6.08 -9.92
N ARG A 60 -15.55 -6.35 -9.42
CA ARG A 60 -15.07 -7.72 -9.15
C ARG A 60 -15.56 -8.30 -7.82
N ARG A 61 -16.29 -7.52 -7.02
CA ARG A 61 -16.75 -7.93 -5.68
C ARG A 61 -18.25 -8.27 -5.65
N ALA A 62 -18.89 -8.42 -6.81
CA ALA A 62 -20.26 -8.89 -6.98
C ALA A 62 -20.31 -10.40 -7.19
#